data_AF-A0A963URI2-F1
#
_entry.id   AF-A0A963URI2-F1
#
_cell.length_a   1.000
_cell.length_b   1.000
_cell.length_c   1.000
_cell.angle_alpha   90.00
_cell.angle_beta   90.00
_cell.angle_gamma   90.00
#
_symmetry.space_group_name_H-M   'P 1'
#
loop_
_entity.id
_entity.type
_entity.pdbx_description
1 polymer ?
#
loop_
_entity_poly.entity_id
_entity_poly.type
_entity_poly.pdbx_seq_one_letter_code
_entity_poly.pdbx_strand_id
1 'polypeptide(L)' 'VWIRIFPDVPVSSKPTEVRMGKGKGSVDYWAAKVKPGRVMFEIDGVNEVIAREALRLGAMKLPIKTRVVVREDW' A
#
# COMPACT_ATOMS: atom_id res chain seq x y z
N VAL A 1 -10.22 10.73 -4.96
CA VAL A 1 -9.33 9.56 -4.76
C VAL A 1 -9.73 8.90 -3.46
N TRP A 2 -9.99 7.60 -3.48
CA TRP A 2 -10.26 6.81 -2.27
C TRP A 2 -9.08 5.89 -1.99
N ILE A 3 -8.71 5.79 -0.72
CA ILE A 3 -7.70 4.86 -0.21
C ILE A 3 -8.46 3.72 0.47
N ARG A 4 -8.26 2.48 -0.01
CA ARG A 4 -9.02 1.28 0.37
C ARG A 4 -8.24 0.34 1.29
N ILE A 5 -7.08 0.80 1.74
CA ILE A 5 -6.18 0.14 2.69
C ILE A 5 -5.85 1.11 3.82
N PHE A 6 -5.52 0.57 4.99
CA PHE A 6 -5.12 1.37 6.15
C PHE A 6 -3.91 0.70 6.81
N PRO A 7 -2.88 1.45 7.24
CA PRO A 7 -1.71 0.89 7.89
C PRO A 7 -1.98 0.62 9.37
N ASP A 8 -2.62 -0.50 9.68
CA ASP A 8 -3.01 -0.94 11.03
C ASP A 8 -2.03 -1.91 11.69
N VAL A 9 -0.99 -2.36 10.97
CA VAL A 9 -0.06 -3.38 11.48
C VAL A 9 1.23 -2.73 11.95
N PRO A 10 1.55 -2.73 13.25
CA PRO A 10 2.82 -2.22 13.75
C PRO A 10 3.94 -3.24 13.45
N VAL A 11 4.95 -2.79 12.69
CA VAL A 11 6.17 -3.55 12.42
C VAL A 11 7.28 -3.03 13.32
N SER A 12 7.84 -3.91 14.14
CA SER A 12 8.90 -3.56 15.10
C SER A 12 10.28 -3.96 14.60
N SER A 13 11.29 -3.15 14.86
CA SER A 13 12.70 -3.46 14.60
C SER A 13 13.53 -3.29 15.88
N LYS A 14 14.67 -3.97 15.94
CA LYS A 14 15.67 -3.73 16.98
C LYS A 14 16.70 -2.73 16.46
N PRO A 15 17.22 -1.83 17.31
CA PRO A 15 18.31 -0.96 16.91
C PRO A 15 19.48 -1.76 16.35
N THR A 16 20.19 -1.18 15.39
CA THR A 16 21.50 -1.68 15.00
C THR A 16 22.40 -1.69 16.24
N GLU A 17 23.34 -2.64 16.32
CA GLU A 17 24.33 -2.79 17.42
C GLU A 17 23.88 -3.60 18.66
N VAL A 18 22.63 -4.07 18.75
CA VAL A 18 22.22 -4.98 19.83
C VAL A 18 22.32 -6.46 19.44
N ARG A 19 22.70 -7.32 20.40
CA ARG A 19 22.64 -8.78 20.21
C ARG A 19 21.18 -9.27 20.15
N MET A 20 20.98 -10.47 19.59
CA MET A 20 19.69 -11.17 19.60
C MET A 20 19.20 -11.47 21.04
N GLY A 21 17.89 -11.66 21.21
CA GLY A 21 17.26 -11.85 22.52
C GLY A 21 16.75 -10.54 23.17
N LYS A 22 16.44 -10.56 24.46
CA LYS A 22 15.90 -9.39 25.24
C LYS A 22 14.52 -8.87 24.82
N GLY A 23 13.68 -9.72 24.22
CA GLY A 23 12.30 -9.38 23.87
C GLY A 23 12.11 -8.71 22.51
N LYS A 24 10.92 -8.14 22.30
CA LYS A 24 10.50 -7.45 21.06
C LYS A 24 11.02 -6.01 21.04
N GLY A 25 11.41 -5.51 19.87
CA GLY A 25 11.84 -4.12 19.69
C GLY A 25 10.67 -3.14 19.70
N SER A 26 10.98 -1.84 19.64
CA SER A 26 9.99 -0.78 19.46
C SER A 26 9.35 -0.83 18.07
N VAL A 27 8.16 -0.24 17.93
CA VAL A 27 7.51 -0.08 16.62
C VAL A 27 8.34 0.89 15.77
N ASP A 28 8.65 0.47 14.55
CA ASP A 28 9.47 1.20 13.57
C ASP A 28 8.58 1.89 12.54
N TYR A 29 7.67 1.12 11.93
CA TYR A 29 6.69 1.64 10.99
C TYR A 29 5.37 0.87 11.05
N TRP A 30 4.35 1.43 10.40
CA TRP A 30 3.04 0.81 10.24
C TRP A 30 2.86 0.34 8.81
N ALA A 31 2.40 -0.88 8.64
CA ALA A 31 2.19 -1.50 7.35
C ALA A 31 0.71 -1.84 7.13
N ALA A 32 0.28 -1.83 5.87
CA ALA A 32 -1.00 -2.38 5.46
C ALA A 32 -0.78 -3.78 4.87
N LYS A 33 -1.53 -4.79 5.34
CA LYS A 33 -1.50 -6.13 4.74
C LYS A 33 -2.28 -6.11 3.41
N VAL A 34 -1.60 -6.41 2.31
CA VAL A 34 -2.20 -6.46 0.97
C VAL A 34 -2.05 -7.87 0.40
N LYS A 35 -3.18 -8.52 0.07
CA LYS A 35 -3.21 -9.82 -0.62
C LYS A 35 -3.45 -9.60 -2.13
N PRO A 36 -3.06 -10.55 -3.00
CA PRO A 36 -3.38 -10.49 -4.42
C PRO A 36 -4.89 -10.29 -4.66
N GLY A 37 -5.23 -9.40 -5.60
CA GLY A 37 -6.62 -9.04 -5.92
C GLY A 37 -7.23 -7.92 -5.08
N ARG A 38 -6.54 -7.41 -4.05
CA ARG A 38 -7.02 -6.28 -3.25
C ARG A 38 -6.94 -4.96 -4.02
N VAL A 39 -8.04 -4.23 -4.11
CA VAL A 39 -8.06 -2.83 -4.58
C VAL A 39 -7.51 -1.93 -3.47
N MET A 40 -6.48 -1.13 -3.77
CA MET A 40 -5.80 -0.24 -2.81
C MET A 40 -6.20 1.23 -2.98
N PHE A 41 -6.36 1.67 -4.23
CA PHE A 41 -6.70 3.04 -4.58
C PHE A 41 -7.77 3.03 -5.66
N GLU A 42 -8.74 3.93 -5.52
CA GLU A 42 -9.79 4.17 -6.51
C GLU A 42 -9.78 5.66 -6.88
N ILE A 43 -10.06 5.97 -8.14
CA ILE A 43 -10.15 7.34 -8.65
C ILE A 43 -11.42 7.46 -9.48
N ASP A 44 -12.09 8.58 -9.33
CA ASP A 44 -13.31 8.96 -10.03
C ASP A 44 -13.32 10.50 -10.18
N GLY A 45 -14.16 11.03 -11.06
CA GLY A 45 -14.29 12.47 -11.33
C GLY A 45 -13.25 13.03 -12.31
N VAL A 46 -12.53 12.16 -13.04
CA VAL A 46 -11.57 12.55 -14.08
C VAL A 46 -11.70 11.65 -15.30
N ASN A 47 -11.21 12.12 -16.46
CA ASN A 47 -11.16 11.33 -17.68
C ASN A 47 -10.26 10.07 -17.49
N GLU A 48 -10.62 8.97 -18.15
CA GLU A 48 -9.88 7.70 -18.11
C GLU A 48 -8.38 7.84 -18.37
N VAL A 49 -7.98 8.68 -19.34
CA VAL A 49 -6.55 8.89 -19.67
C VAL A 49 -5.79 9.44 -18.47
N ILE A 50 -6.39 10.40 -17.77
CA ILE A 50 -5.80 11.03 -16.57
C ILE A 50 -5.80 10.02 -15.42
N ALA A 51 -6.90 9.29 -15.22
CA ALA A 51 -7.00 8.25 -14.18
C ALA A 51 -5.92 7.18 -14.34
N ARG A 52 -5.74 6.65 -15.56
CA ARG A 52 -4.73 5.63 -15.86
C ARG A 52 -3.32 6.12 -15.61
N GLU A 53 -2.99 7.34 -16.03
CA GLU A 53 -1.65 7.90 -15.82
C GLU A 53 -1.38 8.16 -14.34
N ALA A 54 -2.35 8.71 -13.60
CA ALA A 54 -2.22 8.91 -12.16
C ALA A 54 -1.99 7.58 -11.41
N LEU A 55 -2.75 6.53 -11.75
CA LEU A 55 -2.57 5.20 -11.16
C LEU A 55 -1.24 4.55 -11.57
N ARG A 56 -0.76 4.78 -12.81
CA ARG A 56 0.56 4.33 -13.27
C ARG A 56 1.68 4.96 -12.45
N LEU A 57 1.63 6.28 -12.23
CA LEU A 57 2.62 6.99 -11.41
C LEU A 57 2.57 6.54 -9.94
N GLY A 58 1.37 6.33 -9.39
CA GLY A 58 1.20 5.79 -8.04
C GLY A 58 1.77 4.37 -7.90
N ALA A 59 1.55 3.51 -8.88
CA ALA A 59 2.07 2.14 -8.90
C ALA A 59 3.60 2.09 -8.81
N MET A 60 4.32 3.04 -9.42
CA MET A 60 5.79 3.11 -9.36
C MET A 60 6.35 3.34 -7.95
N LYS A 61 5.51 3.71 -6.98
CA LYS A 61 5.90 3.94 -5.57
C LYS A 61 5.59 2.75 -4.68
N LEU A 62 4.95 1.71 -5.21
CA LEU A 62 4.54 0.54 -4.45
C LEU A 62 5.53 -0.61 -4.68
N PRO A 63 5.87 -1.40 -3.65
CA PRO A 63 6.84 -2.49 -3.76
C PRO A 63 6.23 -3.78 -4.35
N ILE A 64 5.11 -3.70 -5.07
CA ILE A 64 4.36 -4.84 -5.59
C ILE A 64 3.87 -4.60 -7.02
N LYS A 65 3.66 -5.68 -7.77
CA LYS A 65 3.03 -5.61 -9.10
C LYS A 65 1.55 -5.21 -8.93
N THR A 66 1.11 -4.21 -9.70
CA THR A 66 -0.27 -3.71 -9.68
C THR A 66 -0.92 -3.87 -11.04
N ARG A 67 -2.26 -3.90 -11.06
CA ARG A 67 -3.08 -3.87 -12.27
C ARG A 67 -4.15 -2.79 -12.12
N VAL A 68 -4.34 -1.98 -13.14
CA VAL A 68 -5.47 -1.03 -13.21
C VAL A 68 -6.71 -1.80 -13.64
N VAL A 69 -7.82 -1.55 -12.95
CA VAL A 69 -9.13 -2.13 -13.26
C VAL A 69 -10.14 -1.00 -13.40
N VAL A 70 -11.12 -1.19 -14.27
CA VAL A 70 -12.26 -0.29 -14.43
C VAL A 70 -13.45 -0.94 -13.74
N ARG A 71 -14.25 -0.14 -13.03
CA ARG A 71 -15.50 -0.61 -12.44
C ARG A 71 -16.51 -0.79 -13.57
N GLU A 72 -17.13 -1.97 -13.65
CA GLU A 72 -18.27 -2.19 -14.53
C GLU A 72 -19.53 -1.68 -13.83
N ASP A 73 -20.19 -0.70 -14.43
CA ASP A 73 -21.47 -0.17 -13.98
C ASP A 73 -22.57 -0.85 -14.81
N TRP A 74 -23.27 -1.79 -14.19
CA TRP A 74 -24.50 -2.41 -14.70
C TRP A 74 -25.70 -1.94 -13.88
#